data_AF-A0A3R7A1D7-F1
#
_entry.id   AF-A0A3R7A1D7-F1
#
_cell.length_a   1.000
_cell.length_b   1.000
_cell.length_c   1.000
_cell.angle_alpha   90.00
_cell.angle_beta   90.00
_cell.angle_gamma   90.00
#
_symmetry.space_group_name_H-M   'P 1'
#
loop_
_entity.id
_entity.type
_entity.pdbx_description
1 polymer ?
#
loop_
_entity_poly.entity_id
_entity_poly.type
_entity_poly.pdbx_seq_one_letter_code
_entity_poly.pdbx_strand_id
1 'polypeptide(L)' 'DFKRIRLGIGPQKGSAEDFVLKKFSADEKKKLAETIDTSHLIIETILNENFDQASNKYN' A
#
# COMPACT_ATOMS: atom_id res chain seq x y z
N ASP A 1 20.78 0.17 5.87
CA ASP A 1 19.64 0.19 4.94
C ASP A 1 18.36 -0.29 5.59
N PHE A 2 17.26 0.44 5.37
CA PHE A 2 15.94 0.09 5.87
C PHE A 2 15.00 -0.19 4.70
N LYS A 3 14.40 -1.37 4.68
CA LYS A 3 13.37 -1.73 3.69
C LYS A 3 12.06 -1.04 4.06
N ARG A 4 11.29 -0.62 3.05
CA ARG A 4 10.01 0.09 3.21
C ARG A 4 9.00 -0.51 2.25
N ILE A 5 7.77 -0.69 2.71
CA ILE A 5 6.62 -1.06 1.87
C ILE A 5 5.84 0.22 1.59
N ARG A 6 5.56 0.51 0.32
CA ARG A 6 4.82 1.70 -0.10
C ARG A 6 3.37 1.33 -0.38
N LEU A 7 2.44 1.99 0.31
CA LEU A 7 1.01 1.77 0.13
C LEU A 7 0.42 2.91 -0.70
N GLY A 8 -0.17 2.57 -1.84
CA GLY A 8 -0.84 3.53 -2.70
C GLY A 8 -2.21 3.90 -2.15
N ILE A 9 -2.38 5.13 -1.68
CA ILE A 9 -3.69 5.65 -1.23
C ILE A 9 -4.52 6.27 -2.37
N GLY A 10 -4.13 6.00 -3.62
CA GLY A 10 -4.79 6.48 -4.84
C GLY A 10 -4.06 7.64 -5.54
N PRO A 11 -4.53 8.03 -6.74
CA PRO A 11 -3.95 9.12 -7.48
C PRO A 11 -4.21 10.45 -6.78
N GLN A 12 -3.14 11.22 -6.55
CA GLN A 12 -3.24 12.55 -5.98
C GLN A 12 -4.10 13.44 -6.88
N LYS A 13 -5.17 14.02 -6.31
CA LYS A 13 -5.94 15.08 -6.93
C LYS A 13 -5.79 16.33 -6.08
N GLY A 14 -5.23 17.41 -6.66
CA GLY A 14 -4.99 18.67 -5.94
C GLY A 14 -3.69 18.65 -5.11
N SER A 15 -3.65 19.45 -4.05
CA SER A 15 -2.49 19.51 -3.14
C SER A 15 -2.29 18.19 -2.41
N ALA A 16 -1.04 17.79 -2.22
CA ALA A 16 -0.70 16.55 -1.53
C ALA A 16 -1.16 16.57 -0.06
N GLU A 17 -1.05 17.72 0.59
CA GLU A 17 -1.44 17.92 1.98
C GLU A 17 -2.93 17.64 2.18
N ASP A 18 -3.77 18.25 1.35
CA ASP A 18 -5.22 18.05 1.38
C ASP A 18 -5.60 16.60 1.02
N PHE A 19 -4.89 16.00 0.07
CA PHE A 19 -5.17 14.63 -0.36
C PHE A 19 -4.86 13.59 0.71
N VAL A 20 -3.82 13.81 1.52
CA VAL A 20 -3.45 12.89 2.63
C VAL A 20 -4.33 13.11 3.86
N LEU A 21 -4.81 14.34 4.10
CA LEU A 21 -5.60 14.69 5.28
C LEU A 21 -7.12 14.56 5.08
N LYS A 22 -7.62 14.49 3.84
CA LYS A 22 -9.05 14.35 3.57
C LYS A 22 -9.62 13.02 4.11
N LYS A 23 -10.94 13.01 4.32
CA LYS A 23 -11.67 11.76 4.54
C LYS A 23 -11.86 11.03 3.21
N PHE A 24 -11.48 9.75 3.18
CA PHE A 24 -11.74 8.88 2.03
C PHE A 24 -13.23 8.64 1.82
N SER A 25 -13.64 8.63 0.55
CA SER A 25 -15.00 8.22 0.14
C SER A 25 -15.23 6.72 0.40
N ALA A 26 -16.47 6.25 0.26
CA ALA A 26 -16.78 4.83 0.42
C ALA A 26 -16.00 3.94 -0.56
N ASP A 27 -15.83 4.38 -1.80
CA ASP A 27 -15.08 3.63 -2.82
C ASP A 27 -13.57 3.66 -2.58
N GLU A 28 -13.03 4.80 -2.13
CA GLU A 28 -11.61 4.90 -1.75
C GLU A 28 -11.30 4.01 -0.53
N LYS A 29 -12.23 3.91 0.43
CA LYS A 29 -12.10 3.01 1.58
C LYS A 29 -12.04 1.53 1.18
N LYS A 30 -12.81 1.10 0.17
CA LYS A 30 -12.75 -0.28 -0.34
C LYS A 30 -11.37 -0.59 -0.90
N LYS A 31 -10.83 0.29 -1.75
CA LYS A 31 -9.46 0.15 -2.29
C LYS A 31 -8.39 0.18 -1.21
N LEU A 32 -8.58 1.01 -0.18
CA LEU A 32 -7.67 1.05 0.95
C LEU A 32 -7.67 -0.27 1.73
N ALA A 33 -8.84 -0.87 1.95
CA ALA A 33 -8.95 -2.18 2.59
C ALA A 33 -8.22 -3.26 1.77
N GLU A 34 -8.43 -3.31 0.45
CA GLU A 34 -7.70 -4.23 -0.45
C GLU A 34 -6.18 -4.02 -0.39
N THR A 35 -5.74 -2.77 -0.27
CA THR A 35 -4.32 -2.41 -0.15
C THR A 35 -3.74 -2.92 1.18
N ILE A 36 -4.47 -2.77 2.29
CA ILE A 36 -4.08 -3.28 3.61
C ILE A 36 -4.03 -4.81 3.59
N ASP A 37 -5.02 -5.47 2.97
CA ASP A 37 -5.01 -6.92 2.83
C ASP A 37 -3.84 -7.40 1.98
N THR A 38 -3.53 -6.73 0.87
CA THR A 38 -2.33 -7.08 0.09
C THR A 38 -1.04 -6.88 0.89
N SER A 39 -1.01 -5.92 1.81
CA SER A 39 0.16 -5.61 2.63
C SER A 39 0.53 -6.73 3.59
N HIS A 40 -0.45 -7.42 4.19
CA HIS A 40 -0.14 -8.54 5.08
C HIS A 40 0.50 -9.70 4.30
N LEU A 41 0.01 -9.97 3.08
CA LEU A 41 0.56 -11.00 2.21
C LEU A 41 2.00 -10.67 1.76
N ILE A 42 2.30 -9.40 1.51
CA ILE A 42 3.67 -8.94 1.22
C ILE A 42 4.58 -9.26 2.41
N ILE A 43 4.15 -8.92 3.63
CA ILE A 43 4.92 -9.15 4.86
C ILE A 43 5.15 -10.65 5.06
N GLU A 44 4.12 -11.48 4.91
CA GLU A 44 4.24 -12.94 4.99
C GLU A 44 5.23 -13.49 3.95
N THR A 45 5.19 -12.99 2.71
CA THR A 45 6.12 -13.40 1.65
C THR A 45 7.56 -13.00 2.01
N ILE A 46 7.77 -11.80 2.57
CA ILE A 46 9.10 -11.35 3.02
C ILE A 46 9.65 -12.26 4.13
N LEU A 47 8.79 -12.67 5.07
CA LEU A 47 9.18 -13.50 6.21
C LEU A 47 9.46 -14.96 5.83
N ASN A 48 8.67 -15.52 4.91
CA ASN A 48 8.76 -16.93 4.50
C ASN A 48 9.77 -17.15 3.36
N GLU A 49 9.95 -16.16 2.49
CA GLU A 49 10.82 -16.25 1.32
C GLU A 49 11.95 -15.21 1.43
N ASN A 50 11.79 -14.03 0.80
CA ASN A 50 12.70 -12.90 0.90
C ASN A 50 12.08 -11.64 0.27
N PHE A 51 12.78 -10.51 0.45
CA PHE A 51 12.36 -9.20 -0.07
C PHE A 51 12.25 -9.16 -1.60
N ASP A 52 13.13 -9.86 -2.33
CA ASP A 52 13.16 -9.80 -3.79
C ASP A 52 11.97 -10.54 -4.41
N GLN A 53 11.59 -11.69 -3.85
CA GLN A 53 10.39 -12.42 -4.25
C GLN A 53 9.12 -11.61 -3.99
N ALA A 54 9.01 -11.00 -2.81
CA ALA A 54 7.89 -10.11 -2.51
C ALA A 54 7.84 -8.91 -3.48
N SER A 55 8.98 -8.31 -3.79
CA SER A 55 9.04 -7.21 -4.76
C SER A 55 8.57 -7.64 -6.15
N ASN A 56 9.01 -8.79 -6.65
CA ASN A 56 8.62 -9.28 -7.98
C ASN A 56 7.13 -9.67 -8.08
N LYS A 57 6.52 -10.06 -6.96
CA LYS A 57 5.13 -10.54 -6.94
C LYS A 57 4.10 -9.42 -6.80
N TYR A 58 4.47 -8.30 -6.15
CA TYR A 58 3.52 -7.26 -5.74
C TYR A 58 3.82 -5.86 -6.32
N ASN A 59 4.95 -5.64 -7.00
CA ASN A 59 5.18 -4.44 -7.83
C ASN A 59 4.70 -4.65 -9.27
#